data_AF-A0A0F3QCS2-F1
#
_entry.id   AF-A0A0F3QCS2-F1
#
_cell.length_a   1.000
_cell.length_b   1.000
_cell.length_c   1.000
_cell.angle_alpha   90.00
_cell.angle_beta   90.00
_cell.angle_gamma   90.00
#
_symmetry.space_group_name_H-M   'P 1'
#
loop_
_entity.id
_entity.type
_entity.pdbx_description
1 polymer ?
#
loop_
_entity_poly.entity_id
_entity_poly.type
_entity_poly.pdbx_seq_one_letter_code
_entity_poly.pdbx_strand_id
1 'polypeptide(L)'
;MKYLLDTNVVSEIQKKKPNPQVVAWFSVVHYSQLHISCITIGEIRKGMLKLSKNDSVASLKLKKWLEELIIDYNERILNIDKEICEEWGELMSIDGTNAIDALIAAQSKTI
;
A
#
# COMPACT_ATOMS: atom_id res chain seq x y z
N MET A 1 8.80 -3.35 -16.18
CA MET A 1 7.55 -3.72 -15.51
C MET A 1 7.55 -3.03 -14.15
N LYS A 2 6.44 -2.37 -13.78
CA LYS A 2 6.28 -1.71 -12.48
C LYS A 2 5.26 -2.50 -11.65
N TYR A 3 5.32 -2.36 -10.34
CA TYR A 3 4.46 -3.07 -9.40
C TYR A 3 3.82 -2.08 -8.44
N LEU A 4 2.50 -2.19 -8.25
CA LEU A 4 1.79 -1.53 -7.18
C LEU A 4 1.65 -2.50 -6.00
N LEU A 5 2.26 -2.16 -4.88
CA LEU A 5 2.22 -3.00 -3.69
C LEU A 5 0.96 -2.73 -2.89
N ASP A 6 0.26 -3.81 -2.56
CA ASP A 6 -0.86 -3.80 -1.62
C ASP A 6 -0.36 -3.70 -0.17
N THR A 7 -1.24 -3.24 0.72
CA THR A 7 -0.96 -2.99 2.14
C THR A 7 -0.47 -4.24 2.86
N ASN A 8 -0.97 -5.42 2.50
CA ASN A 8 -0.52 -6.69 3.07
C ASN A 8 0.97 -6.96 2.79
N VAL A 9 1.46 -6.72 1.57
CA VAL A 9 2.84 -6.94 1.14
C VAL A 9 3.76 -5.91 1.78
N VAL A 10 3.35 -4.64 1.78
CA VAL A 10 4.09 -3.55 2.45
C VAL A 10 4.20 -3.77 3.96
N SER A 11 3.14 -4.32 4.58
CA SER A 11 3.14 -4.62 6.02
C SER A 11 3.87 -5.92 6.36
N GLU A 12 3.97 -6.87 5.41
CA GLU A 12 4.62 -8.17 5.62
C GLU A 12 6.10 -8.00 5.97
N ILE A 13 6.80 -7.11 5.27
CA ILE A 13 8.24 -6.85 5.48
C ILE A 13 8.55 -6.23 6.85
N GLN A 14 7.54 -5.70 7.55
CA GLN A 14 7.68 -5.17 8.92
C GLN A 14 7.50 -6.23 10.01
N LYS A 15 7.02 -7.43 9.66
CA LYS A 15 6.81 -8.49 10.65
C LYS A 15 8.16 -9.00 11.15
N LYS A 16 8.21 -9.39 12.43
CA LYS A 16 9.40 -10.04 13.02
C LYS A 16 9.82 -11.33 12.30
N LYS A 17 8.84 -12.01 11.69
CA LYS A 17 9.02 -13.23 10.90
C LYS A 17 8.20 -13.07 9.61
N PRO A 18 8.74 -12.40 8.59
CA PRO A 18 8.03 -12.19 7.32
C PRO A 18 7.95 -13.51 6.54
N ASN A 19 6.97 -13.61 5.63
CA ASN A 19 6.91 -14.71 4.68
C ASN A 19 8.18 -14.74 3.81
N PRO A 20 8.95 -15.84 3.79
CA PRO A 20 10.18 -15.94 3.00
C PRO A 20 9.99 -15.71 1.51
N GLN A 21 8.82 -16.05 0.95
CA GLN A 21 8.53 -15.83 -0.47
C GLN A 21 8.40 -14.35 -0.80
N VAL A 22 7.80 -13.55 0.10
CA VAL A 22 7.72 -12.10 -0.07
C VAL A 22 9.11 -11.50 -0.01
N VAL A 23 9.93 -11.89 0.97
CA VAL A 23 11.32 -11.42 1.08
C VAL A 23 12.14 -11.76 -0.17
N ALA A 24 12.03 -13.00 -0.67
CA ALA A 24 12.72 -13.43 -1.87
C ALA A 24 12.27 -12.68 -3.13
N TRP A 25 11.00 -12.27 -3.21
CA TRP A 25 10.52 -11.45 -4.31
C TRP A 25 11.09 -10.02 -4.24
N PHE A 26 11.14 -9.41 -3.05
CA PHE A 26 11.76 -8.09 -2.88
C PHE A 26 13.26 -8.08 -3.22
N SER A 27 13.98 -9.20 -3.09
CA SER A 27 15.42 -9.25 -3.40
C SER A 27 15.72 -9.29 -4.91
N VAL A 28 14.73 -9.59 -5.75
CA VAL A 28 14.90 -9.69 -7.21
C VAL A 28 14.26 -8.53 -7.98
N VAL A 29 13.43 -7.71 -7.34
CA VAL A 29 12.78 -6.55 -7.97
C VAL A 29 13.52 -5.26 -7.62
N HIS A 30 13.80 -4.44 -8.63
CA HIS A 30 14.45 -3.15 -8.38
C HIS A 30 13.51 -2.22 -7.63
N TYR A 31 14.05 -1.56 -6.61
CA TYR A 31 13.28 -0.65 -5.77
C TYR A 31 12.52 0.43 -6.57
N SER A 32 13.14 0.99 -7.62
CA SER A 32 12.51 1.98 -8.52
C SER A 32 11.28 1.49 -9.28
N GLN A 33 11.05 0.18 -9.34
CA GLN A 33 9.87 -0.43 -9.97
C GLN A 33 8.69 -0.56 -9.01
N LEU A 34 8.91 -0.41 -7.70
CA LEU A 34 7.90 -0.59 -6.66
C LEU A 34 7.18 0.72 -6.38
N HIS A 35 5.86 0.68 -6.37
CA HIS A 35 4.97 1.81 -6.09
C HIS A 35 4.02 1.41 -4.97
N ILE A 36 3.46 2.39 -4.25
CA ILE A 36 2.39 2.16 -3.28
C ILE A 36 1.22 3.09 -3.57
N SER A 37 0.02 2.67 -3.21
CA SER A 37 -1.15 3.54 -3.29
C SER A 37 -1.18 4.51 -2.10
N CYS A 38 -1.68 5.73 -2.31
CA CYS A 38 -2.04 6.61 -1.19
C CYS A 38 -3.09 5.99 -0.25
N ILE A 39 -3.89 5.02 -0.74
CA ILE A 39 -4.80 4.22 0.09
C ILE A 39 -4.03 3.39 1.12
N THR A 40 -2.93 2.74 0.72
CA THR A 40 -2.08 1.96 1.63
C THR A 40 -1.59 2.80 2.81
N ILE A 41 -1.24 4.07 2.58
CA ILE A 41 -0.88 5.02 3.64
C ILE A 41 -2.05 5.21 4.61
N GLY A 42 -3.26 5.42 4.08
CA GLY A 42 -4.48 5.56 4.87
C GLY A 42 -4.81 4.31 5.69
N GLU A 43 -4.62 3.12 5.12
CA GLU A 43 -4.85 1.86 5.81
C GLU A 43 -3.87 1.63 6.97
N ILE A 44 -2.58 1.91 6.76
CA ILE A 44 -1.57 1.84 7.81
C ILE A 44 -1.89 2.86 8.91
N ARG A 45 -2.27 4.09 8.54
CA ARG A 45 -2.65 5.14 9.50
C ARG A 45 -3.86 4.72 10.34
N LYS A 46 -4.88 4.12 9.70
CA LYS A 46 -6.06 3.54 10.39
C LYS A 46 -5.63 2.45 11.38
N GLY A 47 -4.73 1.54 10.97
CA GLY A 47 -4.16 0.51 11.84
C GLY A 47 -3.43 1.11 13.05
N MET A 48 -2.60 2.12 12.82
CA MET A 48 -1.88 2.87 13.86
C MET A 48 -2.83 3.50 14.88
N LEU A 49 -3.88 4.19 14.43
CA LEU A 49 -4.88 4.82 15.33
C LEU A 49 -5.70 3.79 16.11
N LYS A 50 -5.93 2.59 15.56
CA LYS A 50 -6.55 1.49 16.31
C LYS A 50 -5.60 0.95 17.38
N LEU A 51 -4.33 0.75 17.02
CA LEU A 51 -3.30 0.24 17.92
C LEU A 51 -3.03 1.19 19.09
N SER A 52 -3.06 2.50 18.87
CA SER A 52 -2.79 3.51 19.91
C SER A 52 -3.75 3.43 21.11
N LYS A 53 -4.93 2.83 20.93
CA LYS A 53 -5.91 2.64 22.02
C LYS A 53 -5.47 1.57 23.02
N ASN A 54 -4.66 0.61 22.58
CA ASN A 54 -4.27 -0.55 23.38
C ASN A 54 -2.76 -0.59 23.66
N ASP A 55 -1.93 -0.09 22.75
CA ASP A 55 -0.47 -0.08 22.85
C ASP A 55 0.10 1.19 22.19
N SER A 56 0.35 2.20 23.03
CA SER A 56 0.88 3.49 22.58
C SER A 56 2.32 3.37 22.06
N VAL A 57 3.12 2.47 22.63
CA VAL A 57 4.52 2.27 22.23
C VAL A 57 4.59 1.63 20.84
N ALA A 58 3.79 0.59 20.58
CA ALA A 58 3.73 -0.03 19.26
C ALA A 58 3.12 0.93 18.23
N SER A 59 2.14 1.75 18.61
CA SER A 59 1.61 2.80 17.73
C SER A 59 2.66 3.85 17.35
N LEU A 60 3.53 4.27 18.27
CA LEU A 60 4.60 5.23 17.96
C LEU A 60 5.64 4.64 17.01
N LYS A 61 5.98 3.36 17.18
CA LYS A 61 6.85 2.64 16.24
C LYS A 61 6.23 2.59 14.84
N LEU A 62 4.95 2.24 14.74
CA LEU A 62 4.24 2.19 13.47
C LEU A 62 4.11 3.58 12.83
N LYS A 63 3.94 4.63 13.64
CA LYS A 63 3.95 6.02 13.16
C LYS A 63 5.27 6.38 12.50
N LYS A 64 6.40 6.13 13.19
CA LYS A 64 7.74 6.42 12.67
C LYS A 64 7.99 5.65 11.36
N TRP A 65 7.62 4.38 11.34
CA TRP A 65 7.74 3.58 10.12
C TRP A 65 6.90 4.12 8.96
N LEU A 66 5.66 4.56 9.22
CA LEU A 66 4.83 5.18 8.17
C LEU A 66 5.47 6.46 7.62
N GLU A 67 6.08 7.28 8.47
CA GLU A 67 6.81 8.48 8.05
C GLU A 67 8.01 8.12 7.16
N GLU A 68 8.79 7.10 7.54
CA GLU A 68 9.90 6.57 6.73
C GLU A 68 9.39 6.03 5.39
N LEU A 69 8.31 5.24 5.37
CA LEU A 69 7.70 4.69 4.16
C LEU A 69 7.29 5.80 3.17
N ILE A 70 6.70 6.89 3.67
CA ILE A 70 6.28 8.02 2.83
C ILE A 70 7.50 8.70 2.19
N ILE A 71 8.56 8.91 2.96
CA ILE A 71 9.80 9.50 2.46
C ILE A 71 10.47 8.58 1.44
N ASP A 72 10.51 7.29 1.74
CA ASP A 72 11.19 6.28 0.93
C ASP A 72 10.52 6.09 -0.43
N TYR A 73 9.18 6.11 -0.50
CA TYR A 73 8.43 5.96 -1.75
C TYR A 73 8.27 7.28 -2.50
N ASN A 74 8.03 8.40 -1.81
CA ASN A 74 7.91 9.75 -2.37
C ASN A 74 7.15 9.81 -3.71
N GLU A 75 7.84 10.05 -4.83
CA GLU A 75 7.28 10.14 -6.18
C GLU A 75 6.62 8.84 -6.69
N ARG A 76 6.84 7.72 -6.01
CA ARG A 76 6.23 6.41 -6.30
C ARG A 76 5.00 6.11 -5.45
N ILE A 77 4.47 7.12 -4.77
CA ILE A 77 3.14 7.07 -4.15
C ILE A 77 2.12 7.50 -5.20
N LEU A 78 1.25 6.58 -5.61
CA LEU A 78 0.18 6.88 -6.55
C LEU A 78 -0.98 7.57 -5.83
N ASN A 79 -1.27 8.80 -6.25
CA ASN A 79 -2.46 9.52 -5.85
C ASN A 79 -3.69 9.01 -6.62
N ILE A 80 -4.86 9.51 -6.25
CA ILE A 80 -6.11 9.27 -6.96
C ILE A 80 -6.48 10.56 -7.67
N ASP A 81 -6.64 10.48 -8.99
CA ASP A 81 -7.08 11.56 -9.86
C ASP A 81 -8.36 11.18 -10.61
N LYS A 82 -8.77 12.02 -11.54
CA LYS A 82 -10.02 11.85 -12.30
C LYS A 82 -9.96 10.58 -13.15
N GLU A 83 -8.84 10.35 -13.82
CA GLU A 83 -8.62 9.24 -14.74
C GLU A 83 -8.68 7.90 -14.01
N ILE A 84 -8.07 7.81 -12.83
CA ILE A 84 -8.17 6.64 -11.94
C ILE A 84 -9.62 6.42 -11.49
N CYS A 85 -10.37 7.47 -11.19
CA CYS A 85 -11.78 7.35 -10.78
C CYS A 85 -12.69 6.85 -11.91
N GLU A 86 -12.43 7.23 -13.16
CA GLU A 86 -13.19 6.75 -14.33
C GLU A 86 -12.95 5.25 -14.53
N GLU A 87 -11.69 4.83 -14.54
CA GLU A 87 -11.30 3.41 -14.63
C GLU A 87 -11.87 2.58 -13.45
N TRP A 88 -11.84 3.12 -12.24
CA TRP A 88 -12.47 2.48 -11.08
C TRP A 88 -13.98 2.26 -11.29
N GLY A 89 -14.68 3.22 -11.87
CA GLY A 89 -16.10 3.09 -12.20
C GLY A 89 -16.37 1.96 -13.19
N GLU A 90 -15.52 1.80 -14.20
CA GLU A 90 -15.60 0.70 -15.16
C GLU A 90 -15.38 -0.65 -14.47
N LEU A 91 -14.33 -0.79 -13.65
CA LEU A 91 -14.04 -2.04 -12.93
C LEU A 91 -15.19 -2.45 -12.01
N MET A 92 -15.77 -1.50 -11.28
CA MET A 92 -16.91 -1.73 -10.40
C MET A 92 -18.19 -2.14 -11.15
N SER A 93 -18.30 -1.84 -12.44
CA SER A 93 -19.45 -2.26 -13.26
C SER A 93 -19.35 -3.73 -13.71
N ILE A 94 -18.13 -4.25 -13.80
CA ILE A 94 -17.84 -5.60 -14.29
C ILE A 94 -17.95 -6.62 -13.15
N ASP A 95 -17.45 -6.27 -11.96
CA ASP A 95 -17.38 -7.17 -10.83
C ASP A 95 -17.75 -6.46 -9.52
N GLY A 96 -18.48 -7.16 -8.65
CA GLY A 96 -18.93 -6.67 -7.34
C GLY A 96 -17.83 -6.70 -6.28
N THR A 97 -16.57 -6.57 -6.71
CA THR A 97 -15.39 -6.64 -5.87
C THR A 97 -15.41 -5.52 -4.83
N ASN A 98 -14.60 -5.66 -3.78
CA ASN A 98 -14.46 -4.61 -2.78
C ASN A 98 -14.08 -3.28 -3.46
N ALA A 99 -14.83 -2.22 -3.16
CA ALA A 99 -14.64 -0.91 -3.79
C ALA A 99 -13.21 -0.36 -3.66
N ILE A 100 -12.53 -0.65 -2.55
CA ILE A 100 -11.15 -0.22 -2.32
C ILE A 100 -10.17 -1.07 -3.14
N ASP A 101 -10.38 -2.38 -3.22
CA ASP A 101 -9.53 -3.27 -4.03
C ASP A 101 -9.65 -2.91 -5.52
N ALA A 102 -10.87 -2.62 -5.98
CA ALA A 102 -11.11 -2.14 -7.34
C ALA A 102 -10.42 -0.79 -7.60
N LEU A 103 -10.39 0.10 -6.61
CA LEU A 103 -9.71 1.39 -6.73
C LEU A 103 -8.18 1.24 -6.81
N ILE A 104 -7.59 0.36 -5.99
CA ILE A 104 -6.16 0.03 -6.06
C ILE A 104 -5.84 -0.64 -7.40
N ALA A 105 -6.72 -1.52 -7.90
CA ALA A 105 -6.58 -2.13 -9.21
C ALA A 105 -6.59 -1.08 -10.33
N ALA A 106 -7.49 -0.09 -10.27
CA ALA A 106 -7.50 1.04 -11.21
C ALA A 106 -6.18 1.82 -11.21
N GLN A 107 -5.61 2.10 -10.02
CA GLN A 107 -4.31 2.77 -9.91
C GLN A 107 -3.17 1.97 -10.57
N SER A 108 -3.23 0.64 -10.52
CA SER A 108 -2.18 -0.19 -11.13
C SER A 108 -2.10 -0.08 -12.65
N LYS A 109 -3.19 0.36 -13.32
CA LYS A 109 -3.24 0.54 -14.78
C LYS A 109 -2.51 1.79 -15.27
N THR A 110 -2.12 2.70 -14.38
CA THR A 110 -1.50 3.99 -14.75
C THR A 110 0.03 3.98 -14.70
N ILE A 111 0.67 2.87 -14.34
CA ILE A 111 2.12 2.76 -14.13
C ILE A 111 2.85 1.85 -15.11
#